data_AF-A0A2X3EBC4-F1
#
_entry.id   AF-A0A2X3EBC4-F1
#
_cell.length_a   1.000
_cell.length_b   1.000
_cell.length_c   1.000
_cell.angle_alpha   90.00
_cell.angle_beta   90.00
_cell.angle_gamma   90.00
#
_symmetry.space_group_name_H-M   'P 1'
#
loop_
_entity.id
_entity.type
_entity.pdbx_description
1 polymer ?
#
loop_
_entity_poly.entity_id
_entity_poly.type
_entity_poly.pdbx_seq_one_letter_code
_entity_poly.pdbx_strand_id
1 'polypeptide(L)'
;MKAPHEGAPIIIDQPSSYLAVSELVVRALDGKMFSEDSVNWQQYVANLPQSAAVSENANAIVIQYQGKPYVQLNGGSWVPYPQ
;
A
#
# COMPACT_ATOMS: atom_id res chain seq x y z
N MET A 1 -21.84 7.37 6.28
CA MET A 1 -22.17 6.65 5.03
C MET A 1 -23.55 6.06 5.21
N LYS A 2 -24.40 6.10 4.17
CA LYS A 2 -25.72 5.46 4.20
C LYS A 2 -25.62 3.93 4.28
N ALA A 3 -24.64 3.36 3.56
CA ALA A 3 -24.26 1.96 3.65
C ALA A 3 -22.82 1.81 4.20
N PRO A 4 -22.63 1.75 5.54
CA PRO A 4 -21.33 1.52 6.13
C PRO A 4 -20.80 0.10 5.82
N HIS A 5 -19.48 -0.09 5.90
CA HIS A 5 -18.90 -1.43 5.91
C HIS A 5 -19.22 -2.12 7.24
N GLU A 6 -19.70 -3.36 7.17
CA GLU A 6 -20.09 -4.16 8.34
C GLU A 6 -19.09 -5.29 8.56
N GLY A 7 -18.79 -5.59 9.83
CA GLY A 7 -17.87 -6.65 10.22
C GLY A 7 -16.41 -6.22 10.28
N ALA A 8 -15.50 -7.18 10.05
CA ALA A 8 -14.06 -6.94 10.17
C ALA A 8 -13.53 -6.09 9.00
N PRO A 9 -12.41 -5.37 9.19
CA PRO A 9 -11.76 -4.64 8.10
C PRO A 9 -11.43 -5.54 6.91
N ILE A 10 -11.49 -4.97 5.70
CA ILE A 10 -10.94 -5.64 4.52
C ILE A 10 -9.43 -5.51 4.56
N ILE A 11 -8.73 -6.65 4.59
CA ILE A 11 -7.28 -6.70 4.70
C ILE A 11 -6.67 -6.62 3.30
N ILE A 12 -5.73 -5.68 3.12
CA ILE A 12 -4.90 -5.53 1.93
C ILE A 12 -3.51 -6.06 2.29
N ASP A 13 -3.18 -7.26 1.85
CA ASP A 13 -1.94 -7.97 2.13
C ASP A 13 -0.88 -7.81 1.02
N GLN A 14 -1.25 -7.15 -0.09
CA GLN A 14 -0.35 -6.85 -1.18
C GLN A 14 0.66 -5.74 -0.79
N PRO A 15 1.91 -5.79 -1.29
CA PRO A 15 2.88 -4.71 -1.12
C PRO A 15 2.30 -3.37 -1.59
N SER A 16 2.15 -2.43 -0.66
CA SER A 16 1.45 -1.17 -0.90
C SER A 16 2.27 0.01 -0.39
N SER A 17 2.07 1.18 -0.98
CA SER A 17 2.67 2.45 -0.53
C SER A 17 1.69 3.60 -0.78
N TYR A 18 2.15 4.84 -0.67
CA TYR A 18 1.31 6.05 -0.71
C TYR A 18 0.50 6.21 -1.99
N LEU A 19 0.91 5.60 -3.11
CA LEU A 19 0.13 5.63 -4.35
C LEU A 19 -1.24 4.93 -4.19
N ALA A 20 -1.33 3.85 -3.40
CA ALA A 20 -2.60 3.18 -3.12
C ALA A 20 -3.54 4.05 -2.27
N VAL A 21 -2.99 4.86 -1.37
CA VAL A 21 -3.77 5.84 -0.60
C VAL A 21 -4.33 6.91 -1.55
N SER A 22 -3.52 7.43 -2.47
CA SER A 22 -3.99 8.40 -3.47
C SER A 22 -5.11 7.82 -4.34
N GLU A 23 -4.98 6.56 -4.75
CA GLU A 23 -6.02 5.87 -5.53
C GLU A 23 -7.33 5.75 -4.74
N LEU A 24 -7.27 5.37 -3.44
CA LEU A 24 -8.44 5.32 -2.57
C LEU A 24 -9.11 6.70 -2.43
N VAL A 25 -8.33 7.77 -2.29
CA VAL A 25 -8.87 9.14 -2.27
C VAL A 25 -9.56 9.48 -3.59
N VAL A 26 -8.92 9.17 -4.73
CA VAL A 26 -9.48 9.43 -6.07
C VAL A 26 -10.82 8.70 -6.26
N ARG A 27 -10.93 7.44 -5.82
CA ARG A 27 -12.19 6.65 -5.88
C ARG A 27 -13.30 7.25 -5.03
N ALA A 28 -12.98 8.01 -3.98
CA ALA A 28 -13.95 8.66 -3.11
C ALA A 28 -14.37 10.06 -3.59
N LEU A 29 -13.71 10.64 -4.59
CA LEU A 29 -13.86 12.06 -4.95
C LEU A 29 -15.27 12.45 -5.38
N ASP A 30 -16.01 11.56 -6.04
CA ASP A 30 -17.38 11.85 -6.47
C ASP A 30 -18.40 11.80 -5.32
N GLY A 31 -17.98 11.35 -4.14
CA GLY A 31 -18.76 11.31 -2.91
C GLY A 31 -19.91 10.30 -2.90
N LYS A 32 -20.14 9.53 -3.97
CA LYS A 32 -21.31 8.63 -4.07
C LYS A 32 -21.31 7.57 -2.99
N MET A 33 -20.13 7.08 -2.60
CA MET A 33 -20.02 6.08 -1.53
C MET A 33 -20.67 6.53 -0.20
N PHE A 34 -20.81 7.83 0.05
CA PHE A 34 -21.40 8.33 1.29
C PHE A 34 -22.94 8.32 1.28
N SER A 35 -23.59 8.35 0.12
CA SER A 35 -25.04 8.49 -0.06
C SER A 35 -25.75 7.29 -0.69
N GLU A 36 -25.03 6.40 -1.37
CA GLU A 36 -25.58 5.20 -2.00
C GLU A 36 -26.18 4.20 -0.99
N ASP A 37 -27.24 3.50 -1.41
CA ASP A 37 -27.92 2.47 -0.61
C ASP A 37 -27.08 1.22 -0.39
N SER A 38 -26.06 1.01 -1.22
CA SER A 38 -25.11 -0.09 -1.09
C SER A 38 -23.74 0.31 -1.65
N VAL A 39 -22.67 -0.20 -1.05
CA VAL A 39 -21.30 -0.02 -1.53
C VAL A 39 -20.69 -1.40 -1.75
N ASN A 40 -20.16 -1.64 -2.95
CA ASN A 40 -19.37 -2.84 -3.22
C ASN A 40 -17.93 -2.63 -2.73
N TRP A 41 -17.70 -2.97 -1.46
CA TRP A 41 -16.42 -2.75 -0.80
C TRP A 41 -15.26 -3.57 -1.39
N GLN A 42 -15.54 -4.79 -1.86
CA GLN A 42 -14.54 -5.62 -2.53
C GLN A 42 -14.08 -4.99 -3.84
N GLN A 43 -15.01 -4.44 -4.62
CA GLN A 43 -14.67 -3.69 -5.84
C GLN A 43 -13.91 -2.40 -5.52
N TYR A 44 -14.29 -1.71 -4.43
CA TYR A 44 -13.67 -0.46 -4.02
C TYR A 44 -12.19 -0.62 -3.68
N VAL A 45 -11.78 -1.76 -3.11
CA VAL A 45 -10.37 -2.05 -2.79
C VAL A 45 -9.66 -2.94 -3.82
N ALA A 46 -10.35 -3.38 -4.87
CA ALA A 46 -9.76 -4.23 -5.90
C ALA A 46 -8.71 -3.46 -6.72
N ASN A 47 -7.67 -4.16 -7.15
CA ASN A 47 -6.65 -3.65 -8.08
C ASN A 47 -6.01 -2.33 -7.63
N LEU A 48 -5.78 -2.15 -6.32
CA LEU A 48 -4.98 -1.04 -5.83
C LEU A 48 -3.54 -1.16 -6.37
N PRO A 49 -2.89 -0.03 -6.68
CA PRO A 49 -1.52 -0.03 -7.17
C PRO A 49 -0.58 -0.60 -6.10
N GLN A 50 0.23 -1.58 -6.50
CA GLN A 50 1.23 -2.18 -5.63
C GLN A 50 2.55 -1.41 -5.71
N SER A 51 3.36 -1.53 -4.67
CA SER A 51 4.69 -0.92 -4.60
C SER A 51 5.65 -1.87 -3.91
N ALA A 52 6.83 -2.10 -4.51
CA ALA A 52 7.87 -2.88 -3.88
C ALA A 52 8.30 -2.23 -2.55
N ALA A 53 8.66 -3.06 -1.57
CA ALA A 53 9.17 -2.61 -0.28
C ALA A 53 10.61 -2.07 -0.43
N VAL A 54 10.70 -0.80 -0.83
CA VAL A 54 11.95 -0.03 -0.96
C VAL A 54 11.87 1.13 0.03
N SER A 55 12.95 1.36 0.77
CA SER A 55 13.04 2.46 1.74
C SER A 55 14.41 3.09 1.67
N GLU A 56 14.46 4.43 1.71
CA GLU A 56 15.69 5.20 1.58
C GLU A 56 15.71 6.32 2.61
N ASN A 57 16.89 6.59 3.15
CA ASN A 57 17.20 7.80 3.89
C ASN A 57 18.50 8.41 3.33
N ALA A 58 19.00 9.49 3.93
CA ALA A 58 20.17 10.22 3.42
C ALA A 58 21.44 9.36 3.21
N ASN A 59 21.57 8.21 3.91
CA ASN A 59 22.80 7.42 3.93
C ASN A 59 22.56 5.92 3.65
N ALA A 60 21.32 5.48 3.43
CA ALA A 60 21.00 4.06 3.30
C ALA A 60 19.79 3.81 2.41
N ILE A 61 19.85 2.72 1.65
CA ILE A 61 18.72 2.15 0.90
C ILE A 61 18.52 0.71 1.38
N VAL A 62 17.27 0.34 1.70
CA VAL A 62 16.86 -1.01 2.09
C VAL A 62 15.82 -1.53 1.11
N ILE A 63 16.00 -2.76 0.65
CA ILE A 63 15.08 -3.44 -0.29
C ILE A 63 14.80 -4.87 0.15
N GLN A 64 13.68 -5.43 -0.31
CA GLN A 64 13.45 -6.87 -0.36
C GLN A 64 13.83 -7.40 -1.75
N TYR A 65 14.76 -8.34 -1.82
CA TYR A 65 15.18 -8.99 -3.07
C TYR A 65 15.18 -10.51 -2.90
N GLN A 66 14.42 -11.22 -3.75
CA GLN A 66 14.22 -12.68 -3.67
C GLN A 66 13.83 -13.17 -2.25
N GLY A 67 12.96 -12.41 -1.57
CA GLY A 67 12.48 -12.74 -0.22
C GLY A 67 13.49 -12.49 0.91
N LYS A 68 14.61 -11.83 0.64
CA LYS A 68 15.62 -11.47 1.65
C LYS A 68 15.86 -9.96 1.68
N PRO A 69 16.04 -9.35 2.86
CA PRO A 69 16.34 -7.94 2.95
C PRO A 69 17.81 -7.66 2.66
N TYR A 70 18.08 -6.60 1.90
CA TYR A 70 19.41 -6.10 1.60
C TYR A 70 19.50 -4.60 1.93
N VAL A 71 20.70 -4.14 2.26
CA VAL A 71 21.00 -2.74 2.52
C VAL A 71 22.22 -2.29 1.73
N GLN A 72 22.13 -1.07 1.18
CA GLN A 72 23.24 -0.32 0.63
C GLN A 72 23.47 0.91 1.51
N LEU A 73 24.72 1.11 1.97
CA LEU A 73 25.10 2.27 2.77
C LEU A 73 25.97 3.21 1.95
N ASN A 74 25.62 4.51 1.92
CA ASN A 74 26.35 5.59 1.26
C ASN A 74 26.75 5.27 -0.20
N GLY A 75 25.88 4.60 -0.96
CA GLY A 75 26.16 4.21 -2.35
C GLY A 75 27.19 3.08 -2.52
N GLY A 76 27.56 2.39 -1.44
CA GLY A 76 28.48 1.26 -1.44
C GLY A 76 27.90 -0.02 -2.05
N SER A 77 28.43 -1.17 -1.66
CA SER A 77 27.91 -2.47 -2.08
C SER A 77 26.64 -2.85 -1.32
N TRP A 78 25.76 -3.61 -1.96
CA TRP A 78 24.63 -4.26 -1.29
C TRP A 78 25.13 -5.39 -0.40
N VAL A 79 24.68 -5.41 0.85
CA VAL A 79 24.93 -6.51 1.80
C VAL A 79 23.61 -7.00 2.38
N PRO A 80 23.49 -8.28 2.77
CA PRO A 80 22.31 -8.76 3.49
C PRO A 80 22.06 -7.93 4.75
N TYR A 81 20.80 -7.56 5.00
CA TYR A 81 20.44 -6.85 6.22
C TYR A 81 20.42 -7.86 7.39
N PRO A 82 21.20 -7.63 8.47
CA PRO A 82 21.22 -8.54 9.62
C PRO A 82 19.83 -8.60 10.27
N GLN A 83 19.40 -9.81 10.62
CA GLN A 83 18.11 -10.11 11.28
C GLN A 83 18.31 -10.31 12.78
#